data_AF-A0A1G7F0T0-F1
#
_entry.id   AF-A0A1G7F0T0-F1
#
_cell.length_a   1.000
_cell.length_b   1.000
_cell.length_c   1.000
_cell.angle_alpha   90.00
_cell.angle_beta   90.00
_cell.angle_gamma   90.00
#
_symmetry.space_group_name_H-M   'P 1'
#
loop_
_entity.id
_entity.type
_entity.pdbx_description
1 polymer ?
#
loop_
_entity_poly.entity_id
_entity_poly.type
_entity_poly.pdbx_seq_one_letter_code
_entity_poly.pdbx_strand_id
1 'polypeptide(L)'
;MRILMSGQKRGITRMLKAMIKRRSAIEPAIGHMKMDGRLGRNPLKGALGDALHAVMCGAGHNLRLILAALRFYCARFGLSMQPVIAALVAAPADRRPLCC
;
A
#
# COMPACT_ATOMS: atom_id res chain seq x y z
N MET A 1 1.01 20.75 21.83
CA MET A 1 0.68 20.05 20.55
C MET A 1 -0.34 20.87 19.79
N ARG A 2 -0.03 21.37 18.59
CA ARG A 2 -1.01 22.08 17.73
C ARG A 2 -1.57 21.08 16.72
N ILE A 3 -2.88 20.79 16.81
CA ILE A 3 -3.57 19.87 15.89
C ILE A 3 -4.01 20.64 14.65
N LEU A 4 -3.73 20.09 13.47
CA LEU A 4 -4.05 20.71 12.18
C LEU A 4 -5.13 19.88 11.50
N MET A 5 -6.27 20.52 11.22
CA MET A 5 -7.42 19.85 10.63
C MET A 5 -7.45 20.05 9.11
N SER A 6 -8.03 19.07 8.39
CA SER A 6 -8.36 19.26 6.98
C SER A 6 -9.35 20.43 6.83
N GLY A 7 -9.17 21.26 5.80
CA GLY A 7 -10.03 22.42 5.55
C GLY A 7 -9.76 23.68 6.40
N GLN A 8 -8.78 23.67 7.31
CA GLN A 8 -8.39 24.86 8.05
C GLN A 8 -7.84 25.93 7.08
N LYS A 9 -8.40 27.16 7.10
CA LYS A 9 -8.08 28.24 6.15
C LYS A 9 -7.12 29.30 6.70
N ARG A 10 -7.10 29.52 8.02
CA ARG A 10 -6.33 30.59 8.68
C ARG A 10 -5.06 30.04 9.34
N GLY A 11 -3.98 30.82 9.29
CA GLY A 11 -2.70 30.49 9.96
C GLY A 11 -1.93 29.33 9.33
N ILE A 12 -2.17 29.02 8.06
CA ILE A 12 -1.55 27.90 7.34
C ILE A 12 -0.53 28.42 6.33
N THR A 13 0.72 28.02 6.49
CA THR A 13 1.78 28.27 5.50
C THR A 13 1.60 27.35 4.29
N ARG A 14 2.18 27.71 3.14
CA ARG A 14 2.11 26.91 1.91
C ARG A 14 2.59 25.46 2.12
N MET A 15 3.67 25.30 2.90
CA MET A 15 4.22 24.00 3.28
C MET A 15 3.21 23.17 4.09
N LEU A 16 2.57 23.80 5.07
CA LEU A 16 1.59 23.14 5.93
C LEU A 16 0.35 22.70 5.15
N LYS A 17 -0.12 23.54 4.22
CA LYS A 17 -1.20 23.18 3.29
C LYS A 17 -0.85 21.96 2.43
N ALA A 18 0.40 21.88 1.95
CA ALA A 18 0.87 20.73 1.18
C ALA A 18 0.92 19.44 2.03
N MET A 19 1.38 19.52 3.28
CA MET A 19 1.38 18.38 4.20
C MET A 19 -0.03 17.88 4.51
N ILE A 20 -0.97 18.80 4.80
CA ILE A 20 -2.38 18.45 5.02
C ILE A 20 -2.97 17.78 3.77
N LYS A 21 -2.71 18.33 2.57
CA LYS A 21 -3.18 17.73 1.31
C LYS A 21 -2.65 16.30 1.11
N ARG A 22 -1.37 16.06 1.39
CA ARG A 22 -0.78 14.70 1.33
C ARG A 22 -1.45 13.75 2.32
N ARG A 23 -1.68 14.18 3.57
CA ARG A 23 -2.36 13.38 4.59
C ARG A 23 -3.80 13.04 4.18
N SER A 24 -4.56 14.02 3.72
CA SER A 24 -5.95 13.82 3.29
C SER A 24 -6.08 12.87 2.10
N ALA A 25 -5.06 12.74 1.25
CA ALA A 25 -5.05 11.74 0.19
C ALA A 25 -4.84 10.30 0.71
N ILE A 26 -4.25 10.14 1.90
CA ILE A 26 -3.95 8.83 2.52
C ILE A 26 -5.12 8.34 3.40
N GLU A 27 -5.89 9.27 4.00
CA GLU A 27 -7.03 8.93 4.87
C GLU A 27 -8.04 7.95 4.22
N PRO A 28 -8.45 8.11 2.95
CA PRO A 28 -9.31 7.14 2.27
C PRO A 28 -8.67 5.76 2.13
N ALA A 29 -7.38 5.70 1.80
CA ALA A 29 -6.65 4.43 1.68
C ALA A 29 -6.61 3.68 3.02
N ILE A 30 -6.37 4.39 4.13
CA ILE A 30 -6.45 3.79 5.48
C ILE A 30 -7.86 3.29 5.79
N GLY A 31 -8.90 4.05 5.40
CA GLY A 31 -10.30 3.64 5.54
C GLY A 31 -10.58 2.31 4.82
N HIS A 32 -10.18 2.21 3.54
CA HIS A 32 -10.28 0.99 2.77
C HIS A 32 -9.44 -0.15 3.37
N MET A 33 -8.24 0.11 3.87
CA MET A 33 -7.45 -0.93 4.54
C MET A 33 -8.13 -1.46 5.80
N LYS A 34 -8.81 -0.60 6.58
CA LYS A 34 -9.57 -1.01 7.77
C LYS A 34 -10.77 -1.88 7.42
N MET A 35 -11.55 -1.48 6.42
CA MET A 35 -12.79 -2.16 6.03
C MET A 35 -12.54 -3.35 5.10
N ASP A 36 -11.89 -3.11 3.97
CA ASP A 36 -11.68 -4.09 2.89
C ASP A 36 -10.38 -4.87 3.09
N GLY A 37 -9.34 -4.19 3.59
CA GLY A 37 -8.01 -4.76 3.81
C GLY A 37 -7.87 -5.63 5.07
N ARG A 38 -8.98 -5.89 5.79
CA ARG A 38 -9.05 -6.70 7.03
C ARG A 38 -8.18 -6.17 8.18
N LEU A 39 -7.67 -4.94 8.10
CA LEU A 39 -6.89 -4.33 9.18
C LEU A 39 -7.77 -4.06 10.41
N GLY A 40 -9.08 -3.88 10.24
CA GLY A 40 -10.03 -3.67 11.34
C GLY A 40 -10.30 -4.92 12.20
N ARG A 41 -9.81 -6.10 11.81
CA ARG A 41 -9.95 -7.35 12.58
C ARG A 41 -8.62 -8.08 12.61
N ASN A 42 -7.93 -8.07 13.75
CA ASN A 42 -6.70 -8.82 13.94
C ASN A 42 -7.00 -10.21 14.55
N PRO A 43 -6.73 -11.33 13.84
CA PRO A 43 -6.87 -12.67 14.40
C PRO A 43 -5.68 -13.08 15.28
N LEU A 44 -4.54 -12.38 15.21
CA LEU A 44 -3.33 -12.68 15.97
C LEU A 44 -3.43 -12.09 17.38
N LYS A 45 -2.83 -12.76 18.37
CA LYS A 45 -2.85 -12.31 19.78
C LYS A 45 -1.58 -11.54 20.13
N GLY A 46 -1.76 -10.49 20.93
CA GLY A 46 -0.67 -9.70 21.52
C GLY A 46 -0.06 -8.65 20.58
N ALA A 47 0.73 -7.75 21.16
CA ALA A 47 1.28 -6.58 20.45
C ALA A 47 2.16 -6.95 19.24
N LEU A 48 2.90 -8.05 19.33
CA LEU A 48 3.69 -8.56 18.20
C LEU A 48 2.78 -9.03 17.06
N GLY A 49 1.66 -9.70 17.39
CA GLY A 49 0.65 -10.11 16.41
C GLY A 49 -0.03 -8.91 15.75
N ASP A 50 -0.37 -7.89 16.52
CA ASP A 50 -0.94 -6.62 15.99
C ASP A 50 0.00 -5.96 14.99
N ALA A 51 1.29 -5.87 15.32
CA ALA A 51 2.31 -5.28 14.46
C ALA A 51 2.49 -6.08 13.16
N LEU A 52 2.62 -7.41 13.26
CA LEU A 52 2.76 -8.29 12.10
C LEU A 52 1.53 -8.22 11.19
N HIS A 53 0.33 -8.28 11.76
CA HIS A 53 -0.92 -8.20 10.99
C HIS A 53 -1.03 -6.86 10.25
N ALA A 54 -0.70 -5.75 10.91
CA ALA A 54 -0.71 -4.43 10.29
C ALA A 54 0.26 -4.32 9.11
N VAL A 55 1.49 -4.83 9.28
CA VAL A 55 2.50 -4.83 8.20
C VAL A 55 2.05 -5.71 7.04
N MET A 56 1.53 -6.90 7.29
CA MET A 56 1.08 -7.82 6.24
C MET A 56 -0.16 -7.30 5.50
N CYS A 57 -1.12 -6.69 6.20
CA CYS A 57 -2.26 -6.01 5.58
C CYS A 57 -1.81 -4.89 4.64
N GLY A 58 -0.84 -4.07 5.08
CA GLY A 58 -0.23 -3.01 4.25
C GLY A 58 0.51 -3.56 3.04
N ALA A 59 1.33 -4.60 3.23
CA ALA A 59 2.04 -5.26 2.14
C ALA A 59 1.07 -5.83 1.10
N GLY A 60 0.02 -6.52 1.54
CA GLY A 60 -1.02 -7.04 0.65
C GLY A 60 -1.76 -5.93 -0.11
N HIS A 61 -1.99 -4.77 0.49
CA HIS A 61 -2.58 -3.62 -0.21
C HIS A 61 -1.65 -3.09 -1.31
N ASN A 62 -0.36 -2.93 -1.01
CA ASN A 62 0.64 -2.49 -1.99
C ASN A 62 0.76 -3.48 -3.16
N LEU A 63 0.77 -4.79 -2.88
CA LEU A 63 0.80 -5.83 -3.91
C LEU A 63 -0.43 -5.75 -4.84
N ARG A 64 -1.63 -5.50 -4.30
CA ARG A 64 -2.84 -5.30 -5.11
C ARG A 64 -2.73 -4.09 -6.03
N LEU A 65 -2.15 -2.97 -5.57
CA LEU A 65 -1.92 -1.79 -6.40
C LEU A 65 -0.96 -2.07 -7.55
N ILE A 66 0.16 -2.75 -7.26
CA ILE A 66 1.14 -3.15 -8.28
C ILE A 66 0.48 -4.06 -9.32
N LEU A 67 -0.25 -5.09 -8.89
CA LEU A 67 -0.95 -5.99 -9.79
C LEU A 67 -2.02 -5.27 -10.63
N ALA A 68 -2.75 -4.31 -10.06
CA ALA A 68 -3.70 -3.50 -10.80
C ALA A 68 -3.03 -2.64 -11.88
N ALA A 69 -1.89 -2.02 -11.56
CA ALA A 69 -1.09 -1.25 -12.51
C ALA A 69 -0.54 -2.14 -13.64
N LEU A 70 -0.02 -3.32 -13.31
CA LEU A 70 0.45 -4.29 -14.30
C LEU A 70 -0.69 -4.78 -15.20
N ARG A 71 -1.87 -5.06 -14.66
CA ARG A 71 -3.05 -5.42 -15.46
C ARG A 71 -3.44 -4.32 -16.43
N PHE A 72 -3.43 -3.06 -15.98
CA PHE A 72 -3.71 -1.91 -16.83
C PHE A 72 -2.65 -1.76 -17.94
N TYR A 73 -1.37 -1.97 -17.61
CA TYR A 73 -0.28 -1.95 -18.57
C TYR A 73 -0.43 -3.07 -19.62
N CYS A 74 -0.64 -4.32 -19.20
CA CYS A 74 -0.89 -5.44 -20.11
C CYS A 74 -2.09 -5.17 -21.04
N ALA A 75 -3.21 -4.66 -20.49
CA ALA A 75 -4.38 -4.31 -21.27
C ALA A 75 -4.09 -3.21 -22.30
N ARG A 76 -3.25 -2.21 -21.96
CA ARG A 76 -2.85 -1.15 -22.89
C ARG A 76 -2.07 -1.69 -24.10
N PHE A 77 -1.28 -2.74 -23.91
CA PHE A 77 -0.45 -3.33 -24.98
C PHE A 77 -1.10 -4.57 -25.62
N GLY A 78 -2.35 -4.91 -25.28
CA GLY A 78 -3.03 -6.10 -25.79
C GLY A 78 -2.42 -7.43 -25.33
N LEU A 79 -1.63 -7.41 -24.26
CA LEU A 79 -0.97 -8.59 -23.70
C LEU A 79 -1.86 -9.27 -22.67
N SER A 80 -1.89 -10.60 -22.69
CA SER A 80 -2.48 -11.39 -21.60
C SER A 80 -1.56 -11.39 -20.38
N MET A 81 -2.12 -11.26 -19.18
CA MET A 81 -1.36 -11.28 -17.93
C MET A 81 -0.81 -12.67 -17.58
N GLN A 82 -1.50 -13.74 -18.02
CA GLN A 82 -1.14 -15.13 -17.72
C GLN A 82 0.28 -15.51 -18.19
N PRO A 83 0.69 -15.27 -19.46
CA PRO A 83 2.05 -15.57 -19.90
C PRO A 83 3.10 -14.74 -19.18
N VAL A 84 2.79 -13.48 -18.82
CA VAL A 84 3.71 -12.61 -18.07
C VAL A 84 3.95 -13.17 -16.67
N ILE A 85 2.90 -13.59 -15.97
CA ILE A 85 3.03 -14.23 -14.65
C ILE A 85 3.80 -15.54 -14.77
N ALA A 86 3.47 -16.38 -15.76
CA ALA A 86 4.17 -17.65 -15.96
C ALA A 86 5.67 -17.45 -16.20
N ALA A 87 6.05 -16.45 -16.99
CA ALA A 87 7.44 -16.10 -17.22
C ALA A 87 8.14 -15.60 -15.94
N LEU A 88 7.46 -14.78 -15.12
CA LEU A 88 8.00 -14.30 -13.84
C LEU A 88 8.16 -15.41 -12.80
N VAL A 89 7.26 -16.39 -12.76
CA VAL A 89 7.35 -17.55 -11.85
C VAL A 89 8.40 -18.55 -12.33
N ALA A 90 8.54 -18.73 -13.64
CA ALA A 90 9.55 -19.59 -14.24
C ALA A 90 10.95 -18.94 -14.25
N ALA A 91 11.04 -17.62 -14.03
CA ALA A 91 12.31 -16.94 -13.93
C ALA A 91 13.09 -17.55 -12.75
N PRO A 92 14.33 -18.02 -12.96
CA PRO A 92 15.16 -18.46 -11.86
C PRO A 92 15.35 -17.28 -10.92
N ALA A 93 14.91 -17.43 -9.67
CA ALA A 93 15.32 -16.52 -8.62
C ALA A 93 16.84 -16.62 -8.54
N ASP A 94 17.56 -15.62 -9.07
CA ASP A 94 19.00 -15.43 -8.87
C ASP A 94 19.22 -15.24 -7.36
N ARG A 95 19.31 -16.37 -6.65
CA ARG A 95 19.70 -16.43 -5.25
C ARG A 95 21.21 -16.23 -5.23
N ARG A 96 21.66 -14.99 -5.43
CA ARG A 96 22.99 -14.62 -4.95
C ARG A 96 23.00 -14.90 -3.45
N PRO A 97 23.87 -15.80 -2.96
CA PRO A 97 23.97 -16.02 -1.53
C PRO A 97 24.32 -14.69 -0.87
N LEU A 98 23.61 -14.36 0.20
CA LEU A 98 24.02 -13.32 1.14
C LEU A 98 25.37 -13.76 1.70
N CYS A 99 26.47 -13.26 1.14
CA CYS A 99 27.79 -13.43 1.72
C CYS A 99 27.78 -12.81 3.12
N CYS A 100 28.21 -13.62 4.09
CA CYS A 100 28.46 -13.27 5.47
C CYS A 100 29.69 -12.36 5.59
#